data_AF-A0A560EMC5-F1
#
_entry.id   AF-A0A560EMC5-F1
#
_cell.length_a   1.000
_cell.length_b   1.000
_cell.length_c   1.000
_cell.angle_alpha   90.00
_cell.angle_beta   90.00
_cell.angle_gamma   90.00
#
_symmetry.space_group_name_H-M   'P 1'
#
loop_
_entity.id
_entity.type
_entity.pdbx_description
1 polymer ?
#
loop_
_entity_poly.entity_id
_entity_poly.type
_entity_poly.pdbx_seq_one_letter_code
_entity_poly.pdbx_strand_id
1 'polypeptide(L)' 'YSYHFVITRHNSPFAEFLMMAPKADQVQPMFHPQLLGEPVPENGRLKATALDKPGFGVELNPAVTLHRPYTH' A
#
# COMPACT_ATOMS: atom_id res chain seq x y z
N TYR A 1 1.20 2.01 -3.90
CA TYR A 1 1.96 2.39 -5.12
C TYR A 1 3.15 3.30 -4.83
N SER A 2 2.97 4.40 -4.08
CA SER A 2 3.97 5.46 -3.89
C SER A 2 5.34 4.97 -3.38
N TYR A 3 5.36 3.93 -2.54
CA TYR A 3 6.58 3.44 -1.87
C TYR A 3 7.70 3.05 -2.85
N HIS A 4 7.39 2.27 -3.89
CA HIS A 4 8.37 1.87 -4.92
C HIS A 4 8.89 3.06 -5.72
N PHE A 5 8.10 4.13 -5.86
CA PHE A 5 8.53 5.34 -6.54
C PHE A 5 9.48 6.15 -5.64
N VAL A 6 9.00 6.57 -4.47
CA VAL A 6 9.70 7.53 -3.60
C VAL A 6 11.02 6.98 -3.05
N ILE A 7 11.14 5.67 -2.84
CA ILE A 7 12.39 5.04 -2.38
C ILE A 7 13.57 5.24 -3.34
N THR A 8 13.29 5.52 -4.62
CA THR A 8 14.32 5.73 -5.65
C THR A 8 14.61 7.21 -5.92
N ARG A 9 13.94 8.14 -5.22
CA ARG A 9 14.02 9.59 -5.50
C ARG A 9 14.86 10.29 -4.46
N HIS A 10 15.98 10.88 -4.88
CA HIS A 10 16.84 11.69 -4.00
C HIS A 10 16.10 12.89 -3.38
N ASN A 11 15.10 13.43 -4.08
CA ASN A 11 14.31 14.58 -3.64
C ASN A 11 13.03 14.19 -2.86
N SER A 12 12.88 12.92 -2.44
CA SER A 12 11.75 12.46 -1.60
C SER A 12 12.25 11.95 -0.25
N PRO A 13 12.68 12.84 0.67
CA PRO A 13 13.37 12.45 1.91
C PRO A 13 12.46 11.75 2.94
N PHE A 14 11.14 11.89 2.81
CA PHE A 14 10.14 11.19 3.61
C PHE A 14 8.91 10.89 2.74
N ALA A 15 8.00 10.06 3.25
CA ALA A 15 6.75 9.71 2.60
C ALA A 15 5.58 9.88 3.56
N GLU A 16 4.41 10.21 3.00
CA GLU A 16 3.16 10.29 3.74
C GLU A 16 2.54 8.89 3.92
N PHE A 17 1.88 8.70 5.06
CA PHE A 17 1.04 7.54 5.32
C PHE A 17 -0.28 8.01 5.94
N LEU A 18 -1.40 7.77 5.25
CA LEU A 18 -2.72 8.16 5.75
C LEU A 18 -3.25 7.12 6.74
N MET A 19 -3.67 7.58 7.91
CA MET A 19 -4.29 6.73 8.93
C MET A 19 -5.74 6.40 8.53
N MET A 20 -5.93 5.23 7.92
CA MET A 20 -7.25 4.78 7.45
C MET A 20 -8.13 4.19 8.54
N ALA A 21 -7.58 3.93 9.74
CA ALA A 21 -8.37 3.52 10.89
C ALA A 21 -9.40 4.62 11.22
N PRO A 22 -10.68 4.29 11.50
CA PRO A 22 -11.73 5.30 11.69
C PRO A 22 -11.45 6.34 12.78
N LYS A 23 -10.67 5.97 13.80
CA LYS A 23 -10.26 6.87 14.90
C LYS A 23 -8.80 7.30 14.81
N ALA A 24 -8.08 6.92 13.75
CA ALA A 24 -6.65 7.13 13.59
C ALA A 24 -5.79 6.65 14.78
N ASP A 25 -6.24 5.59 15.46
CA ASP A 25 -5.63 5.03 16.68
C ASP A 25 -4.71 3.83 16.42
N GLN A 26 -4.74 3.28 15.21
CA GLN A 26 -3.92 2.15 14.81
C GLN A 26 -3.56 2.22 13.32
N VAL A 27 -2.42 1.63 12.97
CA VAL A 27 -1.99 1.51 11.58
C VAL A 27 -2.84 0.45 10.88
N GLN A 28 -3.40 0.81 9.73
CA GLN A 28 -4.09 -0.11 8.82
C GLN A 28 -3.53 0.08 7.41
N PRO A 29 -3.55 -0.96 6.54
CA PRO A 29 -3.15 -0.81 5.15
C PRO A 29 -3.93 0.33 4.47
N MET A 30 -3.22 1.19 3.73
CA MET A 30 -3.80 2.42 3.17
C MET A 30 -4.94 2.15 2.18
N PHE A 31 -4.89 1.02 1.47
CA PHE A 31 -5.91 0.64 0.49
C PHE A 31 -6.77 -0.54 0.93
N HIS A 32 -6.83 -0.80 2.24
CA HIS A 32 -7.75 -1.80 2.77
C HIS A 32 -9.21 -1.50 2.34
N PRO A 33 -10.00 -2.49 1.87
CA PRO A 33 -9.70 -3.93 1.81
C PRO A 33 -9.19 -4.44 0.45
N GLN A 34 -8.86 -3.57 -0.50
CA GLN A 34 -8.67 -3.94 -1.91
C GLN A 34 -7.38 -4.72 -2.18
N LEU A 35 -6.30 -4.43 -1.45
CA LEU A 35 -4.97 -5.01 -1.71
C LEU A 35 -4.56 -5.98 -0.61
N LEU A 36 -4.29 -7.23 -0.99
CA LEU A 36 -3.69 -8.23 -0.10
C LEU A 36 -2.17 -8.08 -0.11
N GLY A 37 -1.56 -8.27 1.06
CA GLY A 37 -0.12 -8.17 1.24
C GLY A 37 0.44 -6.75 1.19
N GLU A 38 -0.42 -5.73 1.28
CA GLU A 38 0.03 -4.33 1.35
C GLU A 38 0.90 -4.11 2.61
N PRO A 39 2.15 -3.66 2.46
CA PRO A 39 3.04 -3.44 3.59
C PRO A 39 2.62 -2.19 4.37
N VAL A 40 2.78 -2.24 5.70
CA VAL A 40 2.50 -1.11 6.60
C VAL A 40 3.77 -0.65 7.30
N PRO A 41 3.88 0.65 7.68
CA PRO A 41 5.00 1.14 8.45
C PRO A 41 5.04 0.52 9.85
N GLU A 42 6.23 0.06 10.25
CA GLU A 42 6.52 -0.36 11.61
C GLU A 42 7.33 0.75 12.29
N ASN A 43 6.78 1.32 13.37
CA ASN A 43 7.39 2.47 14.06
C ASN A 43 7.76 3.63 13.11
N GLY A 44 6.82 3.96 12.21
CA GLY A 44 6.95 5.05 11.24
C GLY A 44 7.95 4.80 10.11
N ARG A 45 8.43 3.57 9.92
CA ARG A 45 9.41 3.22 8.87
C ARG A 45 8.98 2.00 8.09
N LEU A 46 9.38 1.97 6.82
CA LEU A 46 9.25 0.79 5.97
C LEU A 46 10.63 0.44 5.42
N LYS A 47 11.12 -0.77 5.71
CA LYS A 47 12.41 -1.24 5.18
C LYS A 47 12.27 -1.58 3.70
N ALA A 48 13.33 -1.33 2.91
CA ALA A 48 13.35 -1.65 1.49
C ALA A 48 13.03 -3.13 1.21
N THR A 49 13.48 -4.04 2.08
CA THR A 49 13.24 -5.48 1.97
C THR A 49 11.75 -5.87 2.08
N ALA A 50 10.89 -4.98 2.58
CA ALA A 50 9.45 -5.20 2.55
C ALA A 50 8.86 -5.08 1.13
N LEU A 51 9.65 -4.61 0.15
CA LEU A 51 9.27 -4.34 -1.23
C LEU A 51 9.96 -5.28 -2.24
N ASP A 52 10.50 -6.42 -1.79
CA ASP A 52 11.28 -7.35 -2.63
C ASP A 52 10.42 -8.25 -3.54
N LYS A 53 9.09 -8.24 -3.38
CA LYS A 53 8.18 -9.03 -4.21
C LYS A 53 8.06 -8.43 -5.63
N PRO A 54 7.80 -9.25 -6.65
CA PRO A 54 7.64 -8.77 -8.03
C PRO A 54 6.57 -7.66 -8.19
N GLY A 55 6.81 -6.73 -9.12
CA GLY A 55 5.89 -5.63 -9.39
C GLY A 55 5.74 -4.70 -8.18
N PHE A 56 4.49 -4.43 -7.78
CA PHE A 56 4.17 -3.67 -6.56
C PHE A 56 3.99 -4.56 -5.31
N GLY A 57 4.26 -5.87 -5.43
CA GLY A 57 4.27 -6.80 -4.29
C GLY A 57 2.92 -7.09 -3.61
N VAL A 58 1.81 -6.76 -4.27
CA VAL A 58 0.43 -6.92 -3.76
C VAL A 58 -0.44 -7.70 -4.74
N GLU A 59 -1.52 -8.27 -4.20
CA GLU A 59 -2.52 -9.00 -4.98
C GLU A 59 -3.91 -8.36 -4.79
N LEU A 60 -4.77 -8.45 -5.81
CA LEU A 60 -6.15 -8.00 -5.70
C LEU A 60 -6.94 -8.95 -4.79
N ASN A 61 -7.63 -8.40 -3.80
CA ASN A 61 -8.39 -9.20 -2.84
C ASN A 61 -9.60 -9.91 -3.51
N PRO A 62 -9.65 -11.25 -3.54
CA PRO A 62 -10.76 -12.00 -4.13
C PRO A 62 -12.10 -11.82 -3.40
N ALA A 63 -12.07 -11.38 -2.13
CA ALA A 63 -13.28 -11.13 -1.35
C ALA A 63 -14.01 -9.84 -1.78
N VAL A 64 -13.35 -8.95 -2.52
CA VAL A 64 -13.96 -7.73 -3.04
C VAL A 64 -14.75 -8.05 -4.30
N THR A 65 -16.06 -7.81 -4.29
CA THR A 65 -16.91 -7.99 -5.48
C THR A 65 -16.59 -6.91 -6.51
N LEU A 66 -15.94 -7.31 -7.60
CA LEU A 66 -15.61 -6.42 -8.71
C LEU A 66 -16.81 -6.30 -9.66
N HIS A 67 -17.06 -5.08 -10.14
CA HIS A 67 -18.06 -4.81 -11.16
C HIS A 67 -17.36 -4.47 -12.48
N ARG A 68 -17.69 -5.18 -13.57
CA ARG A 68 -17.18 -4.92 -14.92
C ARG A 68 -18.30 -4.27 -15.78
N PRO A 69 -18.39 -2.93 -15.84
CA PRO A 69 -19.50 -2.24 -16.49
C PRO A 69 -19.48 -2.28 -18.04
N TYR A 70 -18.34 -2.59 -18.64
CA TYR A 70 -18.16 -2.54 -20.11
C TYR A 70 -17.46 -3.81 -20.63
N THR A 71 -17.75 -4.15 -21.88
CA THR A 71 -17.01 -5.15 -22.68
C THR A 71 -16.23 -4.46 -23.81
N HIS A 72 -15.34 -5.20 -24.47
CA HIS A 72 -14.68 -4.77 -25.71
C HIS A 72 -15.06 -5.73 -26.83
#